data_AF-A0A9D0LI59-F1
#
_entry.id   AF-A0A9D0LI59-F1
#
_cell.length_a   1.000
_cell.length_b   1.000
_cell.length_c   1.000
_cell.angle_alpha   90.00
_cell.angle_beta   90.00
_cell.angle_gamma   90.00
#
_symmetry.space_group_name_H-M   'P 1'
#
loop_
_entity.id
_entity.type
_entity.pdbx_description
1 polymer ?
#
loop_
_entity_poly.entity_id
_entity_poly.type
_entity_poly.pdbx_seq_one_letter_code
_entity_poly.pdbx_strand_id
1 'polypeptide(L)'
;MSETKTKPEAISDQELAEMVAQVDTGARHPLGIPGKMLFFIPLAWSLFQLWYASPLPFTVGFGVFNDTEARAIHLAFALFLAFTAYPASKRSPRDHIPLLDWVFAFLGAAAAAYIYVFYDALSGRSGSPTSTDIVIGVIGMVMLLEATRRALG
;
A
#
# COMPACT_ATOMS: atom_id res chain seq x y z
N MET A 1 -52.60 19.59 0.73
CA MET A 1 -51.40 18.80 1.04
C MET A 1 -50.63 18.62 -0.25
N SER A 2 -49.54 19.38 -0.45
CA SER A 2 -48.69 19.25 -1.63
C SER A 2 -47.66 18.16 -1.35
N GLU A 3 -47.68 17.10 -2.14
CA GLU A 3 -46.67 16.05 -2.12
C GLU A 3 -45.35 16.62 -2.68
N THR A 4 -44.40 16.92 -1.81
CA THR A 4 -43.00 17.10 -2.20
C THR A 4 -42.44 15.76 -2.65
N LYS A 5 -42.48 15.51 -3.96
CA LYS A 5 -41.64 14.49 -4.61
C LYS A 5 -40.18 14.86 -4.39
N THR A 6 -39.52 14.19 -3.44
CA THR A 6 -38.06 14.12 -3.37
C THR A 6 -37.56 13.42 -4.65
N LYS A 7 -37.14 14.23 -5.63
CA LYS A 7 -36.31 13.75 -6.74
C LYS A 7 -35.05 13.11 -6.12
N PRO A 8 -34.67 11.89 -6.49
CA PRO A 8 -33.35 11.39 -6.14
C PRO A 8 -32.35 12.37 -6.73
N GLU A 9 -31.54 12.99 -5.86
CA GLU A 9 -30.46 13.89 -6.24
C GLU A 9 -29.52 13.09 -7.15
N ALA A 10 -29.59 13.35 -8.46
CA ALA A 10 -28.69 12.71 -9.41
C ALA A 10 -27.28 13.19 -9.07
N ILE A 11 -26.41 12.27 -8.66
CA ILE A 11 -24.99 12.54 -8.41
C ILE A 11 -24.46 13.29 -9.63
N SER A 12 -23.89 14.47 -9.42
CA SER A 12 -23.39 15.30 -10.52
C SER A 12 -22.21 14.62 -11.22
N ASP A 13 -22.00 14.87 -12.51
CA ASP A 13 -20.90 14.26 -13.27
C ASP A 13 -19.51 14.55 -12.64
N GLN A 14 -19.39 15.68 -11.94
CA GLN A 14 -18.19 16.03 -11.16
C GLN A 14 -18.00 15.13 -9.93
N GLU A 15 -19.06 14.88 -9.16
CA GLU A 15 -19.00 13.96 -8.00
C GLU A 15 -18.76 12.52 -8.43
N LEU A 16 -19.31 12.12 -9.59
CA LEU A 16 -19.05 10.81 -10.18
C LEU A 16 -17.58 10.69 -10.58
N ALA A 17 -17.03 11.69 -11.27
CA ALA A 17 -15.62 11.73 -11.66
C ALA A 17 -14.68 11.76 -10.44
N GLU A 18 -15.05 12.48 -9.37
CA GLU A 18 -14.27 12.52 -8.14
C GLU A 18 -14.34 11.19 -7.38
N MET A 19 -15.50 10.52 -7.35
CA MET A 19 -15.65 9.19 -6.77
C MET A 19 -14.81 8.15 -7.52
N VAL A 20 -14.83 8.19 -8.85
CA VAL A 20 -13.98 7.34 -9.70
C VAL A 20 -12.50 7.62 -9.42
N ALA A 21 -12.08 8.88 -9.39
CA ALA A 21 -10.69 9.25 -9.12
C ALA A 21 -10.23 8.82 -7.71
N GLN A 22 -11.10 8.94 -6.70
CA GLN A 22 -10.82 8.48 -5.33
C GLN A 22 -10.66 6.96 -5.25
N VAL A 23 -11.44 6.21 -6.03
CA VAL A 23 -11.33 4.74 -6.12
C VAL A 23 -10.06 4.33 -6.86
N ASP A 24 -9.74 4.99 -7.97
CA ASP A 24 -8.63 4.60 -8.85
C ASP A 24 -7.24 5.02 -8.33
N THR A 25 -7.13 6.21 -7.73
CA THR A 25 -5.82 6.79 -7.35
C THR A 25 -5.62 6.98 -5.85
N GLY A 26 -6.66 6.67 -5.06
CA GLY A 26 -6.73 7.03 -3.65
C GLY A 26 -7.23 8.45 -3.43
N ALA A 27 -7.62 8.79 -2.20
CA ALA A 27 -8.28 10.05 -1.89
C ALA A 27 -7.32 11.25 -1.67
N ARG A 28 -6.04 11.14 -2.05
CA ARG A 28 -5.03 12.20 -1.89
C ARG A 28 -4.49 12.69 -3.23
N HIS A 29 -4.40 14.01 -3.38
CA HIS A 29 -3.81 14.69 -4.54
C HIS A 29 -2.71 15.65 -4.10
N PRO A 30 -1.57 15.15 -3.61
CA PRO A 30 -0.50 16.01 -3.16
C PRO A 30 0.23 16.63 -4.35
N LEU A 31 0.40 17.95 -4.32
CA LEU A 31 1.16 18.67 -5.34
C LEU A 31 2.68 18.48 -5.11
N GLY A 32 3.45 18.41 -6.20
CA GLY A 32 4.92 18.37 -6.16
C GLY A 32 5.55 16.97 -6.12
N ILE A 33 6.61 16.81 -5.32
CA ILE A 33 7.39 15.54 -5.23
C ILE A 33 6.52 14.36 -4.74
N PRO A 34 5.67 14.50 -3.70
CA PRO A 34 4.85 13.38 -3.23
C PRO A 34 3.84 12.90 -4.28
N GLY A 35 3.31 13.80 -5.12
CA GLY A 35 2.42 13.43 -6.24
C GLY A 35 3.14 12.60 -7.30
N LYS A 36 4.38 12.97 -7.67
CA LYS A 36 5.20 12.16 -8.58
C LYS A 36 5.49 10.78 -8.00
N MET A 37 5.77 10.69 -6.69
CA MET A 37 5.99 9.41 -6.02
C MET A 37 4.75 8.50 -6.09
N LEU A 38 3.55 9.06 -5.87
CA LEU A 38 2.29 8.32 -5.99
C LEU A 38 1.99 7.84 -7.42
N PHE A 39 2.67 8.35 -8.44
CA PHE A 39 2.62 7.80 -9.79
C PHE A 39 3.71 6.76 -10.04
N PHE A 40 4.97 7.07 -9.71
CA PHE A 40 6.11 6.20 -10.04
C PHE A 40 6.18 4.93 -9.18
N ILE A 41 5.74 4.98 -7.92
CA ILE A 41 5.82 3.82 -7.01
C ILE A 41 4.83 2.72 -7.40
N PRO A 42 3.53 2.99 -7.65
CA PRO A 42 2.62 1.97 -8.17
C PRO A 42 3.05 1.45 -9.54
N LEU A 43 3.58 2.33 -10.41
CA LEU A 43 4.13 1.91 -11.70
C LEU A 43 5.28 0.91 -11.53
N ALA A 44 6.24 1.20 -10.65
CA ALA A 44 7.34 0.29 -10.34
C ALA A 44 6.83 -1.04 -9.75
N TRP A 45 5.80 -0.98 -8.90
CA TRP A 45 5.18 -2.17 -8.32
C TRP A 45 4.51 -3.06 -9.38
N SER A 46 3.76 -2.47 -10.31
CA SER A 46 3.16 -3.18 -11.44
C SER A 46 4.21 -3.83 -12.35
N LEU A 47 5.31 -3.12 -12.63
CA LEU A 47 6.43 -3.67 -13.41
C LEU A 47 7.10 -4.85 -12.68
N PHE A 48 7.27 -4.76 -11.36
CA PHE A 48 7.79 -5.87 -10.55
C PHE A 48 6.87 -7.11 -10.62
N GLN A 49 5.55 -6.93 -10.51
CA GLN A 49 4.60 -8.04 -10.62
C GLN A 49 4.66 -8.69 -12.01
N LEU A 50 4.76 -7.89 -13.07
CA LEU A 50 4.92 -8.38 -14.44
C LEU A 50 6.24 -9.13 -14.64
N TRP A 51 7.33 -8.63 -14.05
CA TRP A 51 8.64 -9.29 -14.06
C TRP A 51 8.57 -10.66 -13.38
N TYR A 52 8.02 -10.73 -12.17
CA TYR A 52 7.89 -11.98 -11.40
C TYR A 52 6.95 -13.00 -12.07
N ALA A 53 5.84 -12.56 -12.66
CA ALA A 53 4.90 -13.43 -13.35
C ALA A 53 5.39 -13.93 -14.73
N SER A 54 6.44 -13.30 -15.28
CA SER A 54 7.00 -13.60 -16.58
C SER A 54 8.08 -14.70 -16.49
N PRO A 55 8.35 -15.46 -17.58
CA PRO A 55 9.51 -16.36 -17.63
C PRO A 55 10.86 -15.63 -17.76
N LEU A 56 10.85 -14.30 -17.99
CA LEU A 56 12.06 -13.49 -18.17
C LEU A 56 13.11 -13.57 -17.05
N PRO A 57 12.77 -13.63 -15.76
CA PRO A 57 13.77 -13.74 -14.69
C PRO A 57 14.62 -15.01 -14.85
N PHE A 58 14.00 -16.11 -15.29
CA PHE A 58 14.68 -17.38 -15.49
C PHE A 58 15.54 -17.41 -16.76
N THR A 59 15.16 -16.69 -17.81
CA THR A 59 15.95 -16.62 -19.04
C THR A 59 17.15 -15.68 -18.93
N VAL A 60 17.00 -14.58 -18.19
CA VAL A 60 18.07 -13.61 -17.94
C VAL A 60 18.97 -14.05 -16.77
N GLY A 61 18.48 -14.92 -15.89
CA GLY A 61 19.22 -15.40 -14.72
C GLY A 61 19.41 -14.35 -13.62
N PHE A 62 18.59 -13.30 -13.62
CA PHE A 62 18.65 -12.20 -12.66
C PHE A 62 17.27 -11.95 -12.05
N GLY A 63 17.24 -11.56 -10.78
CA GLY A 63 15.97 -11.21 -10.10
C GLY A 63 15.01 -12.39 -10.02
N VAL A 64 15.54 -13.60 -9.79
CA VAL A 64 14.75 -14.80 -9.50
C VAL A 64 14.43 -14.80 -8.01
N PHE A 65 13.17 -14.54 -7.68
CA PHE A 65 12.67 -14.50 -6.31
C PHE A 65 11.87 -15.75 -6.02
N ASN A 66 11.95 -16.27 -4.80
CA ASN A 66 11.01 -17.28 -4.35
C ASN A 66 9.65 -16.65 -3.98
N ASP A 67 8.65 -17.51 -3.78
CA ASP A 67 7.28 -17.07 -3.47
C ASP A 67 7.16 -16.22 -2.21
N THR A 68 7.94 -16.52 -1.17
CA THR A 68 7.92 -15.78 0.10
C THR A 68 8.57 -14.40 -0.05
N GLU A 69 9.72 -14.33 -0.73
CA GLU A 69 10.41 -13.08 -1.05
C GLU A 69 9.53 -12.16 -1.91
N ALA A 70 8.91 -12.71 -2.96
CA ALA A 70 8.03 -11.94 -3.85
C ALA A 70 6.82 -11.37 -3.10
N ARG A 71 6.19 -12.17 -2.22
CA ARG A 71 5.10 -11.70 -1.34
C ARG A 71 5.55 -10.64 -0.36
N ALA A 72 6.74 -10.76 0.23
CA ALA A 72 7.29 -9.77 1.14
C ALA A 72 7.53 -8.42 0.44
N ILE A 73 8.11 -8.44 -0.76
CA ILE A 73 8.30 -7.25 -1.59
C ILE A 73 6.93 -6.64 -1.95
N HIS A 74 5.98 -7.46 -2.40
CA HIS A 74 4.62 -7.00 -2.71
C HIS A 74 3.94 -6.34 -1.51
N LEU A 75 4.04 -6.93 -0.32
CA LEU A 75 3.49 -6.38 0.92
C LEU A 75 4.15 -5.05 1.30
N ALA A 76 5.46 -4.90 1.08
CA ALA A 76 6.16 -3.64 1.35
C ALA A 76 5.62 -2.49 0.49
N PHE A 77 5.41 -2.72 -0.81
CA PHE A 77 4.76 -1.75 -1.69
C PHE A 77 3.32 -1.47 -1.27
N ALA A 78 2.55 -2.51 -0.96
CA ALA A 78 1.15 -2.38 -0.54
C ALA A 78 1.01 -1.52 0.72
N LEU A 79 1.79 -1.78 1.77
CA LEU A 79 1.76 -1.01 3.02
C LEU A 79 2.18 0.43 2.78
N PHE A 80 3.28 0.64 2.06
CA PHE A 80 3.75 1.99 1.75
C PHE A 80 2.65 2.80 1.06
N LEU A 81 2.07 2.26 -0.01
CA LEU A 81 1.01 2.91 -0.78
C LEU A 81 -0.28 3.09 0.03
N ALA A 82 -0.65 2.13 0.87
CA ALA A 82 -1.81 2.24 1.74
C ALA A 82 -1.71 3.48 2.65
N PHE A 83 -0.53 3.73 3.23
CA PHE A 83 -0.31 4.89 4.10
C PHE A 83 -0.11 6.20 3.34
N THR A 84 0.49 6.19 2.15
CA THR A 84 0.74 7.41 1.36
C THR A 84 -0.45 7.84 0.51
N ALA A 85 -1.23 6.91 -0.06
CA ALA A 85 -2.35 7.20 -0.94
C ALA A 85 -3.67 7.39 -0.20
N TYR A 86 -3.90 6.68 0.92
CA TYR A 86 -5.16 6.75 1.66
C TYR A 86 -5.05 7.62 2.93
N PRO A 87 -5.96 8.62 3.11
CA PRO A 87 -6.03 9.46 4.30
C PRO A 87 -6.43 8.67 5.54
N ALA A 88 -5.80 8.97 6.69
CA ALA A 88 -6.07 8.27 7.96
C ALA A 88 -7.50 8.50 8.50
N SER A 89 -8.12 9.61 8.12
CA SER A 89 -9.44 10.06 8.56
C SER A 89 -10.03 11.06 7.56
N LYS A 90 -11.36 11.25 7.59
CA LYS A 90 -12.09 12.26 6.78
C LYS A 90 -11.61 13.70 7.00
N ARG A 91 -10.94 13.99 8.12
CA ARG A 91 -10.33 15.29 8.44
C ARG A 91 -8.86 15.42 8.02
N SER A 92 -8.24 14.36 7.51
CA SER A 92 -6.83 14.40 7.10
C SER A 92 -6.68 15.30 5.87
N PRO A 93 -5.61 16.11 5.79
CA PRO A 93 -5.30 16.87 4.58
C PRO A 93 -5.21 15.95 3.35
N ARG A 94 -5.81 16.39 2.23
CA ARG A 94 -5.74 15.72 0.93
C ARG A 94 -4.66 16.31 0.01
N ASP A 95 -4.22 17.53 0.30
CA ASP A 95 -3.29 18.32 -0.52
C ASP A 95 -1.81 18.00 -0.23
N HIS A 96 -1.52 17.26 0.85
CA HIS A 96 -0.18 16.80 1.20
C HIS A 96 -0.26 15.54 2.08
N ILE A 97 0.86 14.82 2.19
CA ILE A 97 0.98 13.63 3.05
C ILE A 97 1.54 14.06 4.42
N PRO A 98 0.79 13.90 5.52
CA PRO A 98 1.28 14.15 6.87
C PRO A 98 2.53 13.35 7.22
N LEU A 99 3.41 13.93 8.07
CA LEU A 99 4.64 13.25 8.50
C LEU A 99 4.38 11.91 9.19
N LEU A 100 3.28 11.81 9.94
CA LEU A 100 2.91 10.56 10.61
C LEU A 100 2.61 9.43 9.61
N ASP A 101 2.04 9.76 8.46
CA ASP A 101 1.75 8.78 7.42
C ASP A 101 3.02 8.32 6.72
N TRP A 102 4.02 9.19 6.58
CA TRP A 102 5.36 8.79 6.17
C TRP A 102 6.00 7.82 7.15
N VAL A 103 5.90 8.10 8.46
CA VAL A 103 6.44 7.21 9.49
C VAL A 103 5.77 5.84 9.41
N PHE A 104 4.43 5.78 9.30
CA PHE A 104 3.73 4.49 9.16
C PHE A 104 4.01 3.79 7.83
N ALA A 105 4.12 4.53 6.73
CA ALA A 105 4.50 3.98 5.42
C ALA A 105 5.86 3.30 5.49
N PHE A 106 6.87 3.98 6.03
CA PHE A 106 8.21 3.41 6.17
C PHE A 106 8.28 2.30 7.21
N LEU A 107 7.57 2.42 8.33
CA LEU A 107 7.55 1.39 9.36
C LEU A 107 6.90 0.09 8.86
N GLY A 108 5.75 0.20 8.18
CA GLY A 108 5.08 -0.94 7.55
C GLY A 108 5.92 -1.57 6.44
N ALA A 109 6.47 -0.74 5.54
CA ALA A 109 7.33 -1.22 4.47
C ALA A 109 8.60 -1.90 5.01
N ALA A 110 9.24 -1.34 6.05
CA ALA A 110 10.41 -1.94 6.69
C ALA A 110 10.09 -3.26 7.38
N ALA A 111 8.94 -3.37 8.04
CA ALA A 111 8.50 -4.63 8.66
C ALA A 111 8.27 -5.73 7.62
N ALA A 112 7.69 -5.39 6.46
CA ALA A 112 7.55 -6.34 5.35
C ALA A 112 8.90 -6.67 4.69
N ALA A 113 9.75 -5.66 4.47
CA ALA A 113 11.08 -5.82 3.88
C ALA A 113 12.00 -6.67 4.78
N TYR A 114 11.80 -6.69 6.10
CA TYR A 114 12.53 -7.57 7.01
C TYR A 114 12.40 -9.05 6.61
N ILE A 115 11.23 -9.49 6.16
CA ILE A 115 11.00 -10.87 5.70
C ILE A 115 11.88 -11.19 4.48
N TYR A 116 12.02 -10.24 3.55
CA TYR A 116 12.88 -10.38 2.38
C TYR A 116 14.36 -10.35 2.74
N VAL A 117 14.81 -9.34 3.50
CA VAL A 117 16.22 -9.14 3.83
C VAL A 117 16.78 -10.27 4.70
N PHE A 118 15.97 -10.82 5.62
CA PHE A 118 16.39 -11.88 6.52
C PHE A 118 15.80 -13.24 6.15
N TYR A 119 15.37 -13.43 4.90
CA TYR A 119 14.71 -14.65 4.44
C TYR A 119 15.50 -15.93 4.78
N ASP A 120 16.80 -15.96 4.50
CA ASP A 120 17.65 -17.13 4.77
C ASP A 120 17.70 -17.48 6.26
N ALA A 121 17.85 -16.47 7.12
CA ALA A 121 17.88 -16.67 8.57
C ALA A 121 16.51 -17.06 9.14
N LEU A 122 15.42 -16.51 8.58
CA LEU A 122 14.05 -16.82 8.99
C LEU A 122 13.65 -18.23 8.58
N SER A 123 13.95 -18.63 7.35
CA SER A 123 13.66 -19.97 6.82
C SER A 123 14.43 -21.06 7.59
N GLY A 124 15.69 -20.79 7.95
CA GLY A 124 16.51 -21.71 8.75
C GLY A 124 16.13 -21.80 10.24
N ARG A 125 15.40 -20.81 10.78
CA ARG A 125 14.96 -20.77 12.18
C ARG A 125 13.47 -21.07 12.35
N SER A 126 12.87 -21.75 11.38
CA SER A 126 11.45 -22.13 11.42
C SER A 126 11.16 -22.91 12.71
N GLY A 127 10.29 -22.37 13.56
CA GLY A 127 9.95 -22.94 14.88
C GLY A 127 10.78 -22.43 16.06
N SER A 128 11.76 -21.55 15.85
CA SER A 128 12.53 -20.87 16.91
C SER A 128 12.78 -19.40 16.57
N PRO A 129 11.72 -18.57 16.51
CA PRO A 129 11.86 -17.15 16.18
C PRO A 129 12.58 -16.40 17.30
N THR A 130 13.40 -15.43 16.93
CA THR A 130 14.04 -14.53 17.89
C THR A 130 13.05 -13.49 18.40
N SER A 131 13.38 -12.83 19.51
CA SER A 131 12.56 -11.71 20.02
C SER A 131 12.40 -10.59 18.98
N THR A 132 13.42 -10.34 18.17
CA THR A 132 13.37 -9.35 17.07
C THR A 132 12.35 -9.75 16.02
N ASP A 133 12.32 -11.02 15.59
CA ASP A 133 11.38 -11.51 14.59
C ASP A 133 9.93 -11.33 15.08
N ILE A 134 9.69 -11.60 16.37
CA ILE A 134 8.38 -11.42 17.01
C ILE A 134 8.00 -9.94 17.05
N VAL A 135 8.89 -9.05 17.50
CA VAL A 135 8.61 -7.62 17.60
C VAL A 135 8.28 -7.03 16.22
N ILE A 136 9.08 -7.36 15.20
CA ILE A 136 8.86 -6.86 13.84
C ILE A 136 7.58 -7.46 13.24
N GLY A 137 7.30 -8.73 13.51
CA GLY A 137 6.04 -9.37 13.12
C GLY A 137 4.81 -8.69 13.73
N VAL A 138 4.86 -8.35 15.02
CA VAL A 138 3.78 -7.61 15.71
C VAL A 138 3.61 -6.21 15.13
N ILE A 139 4.70 -5.48 14.91
CA ILE A 139 4.66 -4.16 14.25
C ILE A 139 4.01 -4.28 12.87
N GLY A 140 4.47 -5.23 12.05
CA GLY A 140 3.94 -5.47 10.71
C GLY A 140 2.45 -5.81 10.74
N MET A 141 2.01 -6.64 11.68
CA MET A 141 0.60 -7.00 11.87
C MET A 141 -0.24 -5.76 12.20
N VAL A 142 0.19 -4.93 13.15
CA VAL A 142 -0.53 -3.69 13.53
C VAL A 142 -0.60 -2.74 12.34
N MET A 143 0.51 -2.56 11.61
CA MET A 143 0.54 -1.73 10.40
C MET A 143 -0.39 -2.25 9.32
N LEU A 144 -0.47 -3.57 9.11
CA LEU A 144 -1.36 -4.18 8.13
C LEU A 144 -2.84 -3.98 8.48
N LEU A 145 -3.21 -4.14 9.76
CA LEU A 145 -4.57 -3.91 10.22
C LEU A 145 -4.98 -2.45 10.03
N GLU A 146 -4.10 -1.52 10.38
CA GLU A 146 -4.35 -0.09 10.20
C GLU A 146 -4.38 0.30 8.71
N ALA A 147 -3.51 -0.24 7.88
CA ALA A 147 -3.52 -0.04 6.43
C ALA A 147 -4.84 -0.53 5.81
N THR A 148 -5.31 -1.70 6.23
CA THR A 148 -6.60 -2.26 5.79
C THR A 148 -7.76 -1.37 6.22
N ARG A 149 -7.75 -0.88 7.47
CA ARG A 149 -8.75 0.08 7.96
C ARG A 149 -8.80 1.34 7.09
N ARG A 150 -7.64 1.88 6.70
CA ARG A 150 -7.55 3.09 5.85
C ARG A 150 -8.01 2.85 4.42
N ALA A 151 -7.73 1.68 3.86
CA ALA A 151 -8.10 1.34 2.50
C ALA A 151 -9.61 1.05 2.36
N LEU A 152 -10.24 0.49 3.39
CA LEU A 152 -11.67 0.16 3.37
C LEU A 152 -12.58 1.32 3.78
N GLY A 153 -12.08 2.30 4.54
CA GLY A 153 -12.83 3.49 4.96
C GLY A 153 -13.52 3.36 6.31
#